data_AF-A0A0N4WXB3-F1
#
_entry.id   AF-A0A0N4WXB3-F1
#
_cell.length_a   1.000
_cell.length_b   1.000
_cell.length_c   1.000
_cell.angle_alpha   90.00
_cell.angle_beta   90.00
_cell.angle_gamma   90.00
#
_symmetry.space_group_name_H-M   'P 1'
#
loop_
_entity.id
_entity.type
_entity.pdbx_description
1 polymer ?
#
loop_
_entity_poly.entity_id
_entity_poly.type
_entity_poly.pdbx_seq_one_letter_code
_entity_poly.pdbx_strand_id
1 'polypeptide(L)'
;MVIAGNHENDGKNFTNFQERFQMPSNGFHDNQFYSFDLGPIHWVALSTEYYGYYDTLGKEPVFNQYNWLKEDLKLANTNRKKTPWIVAYLHRPFYCSAAHNNDCTGSDNEMVN
;
A
#
# COMPACT_ATOMS: atom_id res chain seq x y z
N MET A 1 -13.14 0.35 0.11
CA MET A 1 -11.84 1.03 0.24
C MET A 1 -10.94 0.47 -0.85
N VAL A 2 -10.19 1.31 -1.55
CA VAL A 2 -9.38 0.92 -2.73
C VAL A 2 -7.93 1.31 -2.54
N ILE A 3 -7.01 0.52 -3.09
CA ILE A 3 -5.58 0.81 -3.13
C ILE A 3 -5.14 0.81 -4.59
N ALA A 4 -4.15 1.64 -4.93
CA ALA A 4 -3.62 1.68 -6.29
C ALA A 4 -2.90 0.36 -6.61
N GLY A 5 -3.19 -0.19 -7.77
CA GLY A 5 -2.34 -1.17 -8.45
C GLY A 5 -1.57 -0.53 -9.59
N ASN A 6 -0.85 -1.37 -10.33
CA ASN A 6 0.00 -0.92 -11.43
C ASN A 6 -0.78 -0.22 -12.56
N HIS A 7 -2.05 -0.58 -12.76
CA HIS A 7 -2.91 0.04 -13.77
C HIS A 7 -3.41 1.44 -13.41
N GLU A 8 -3.24 1.87 -12.16
CA GLU A 8 -3.51 3.24 -11.74
C GLU A 8 -2.34 4.19 -12.02
N ASN A 9 -1.17 3.66 -12.43
CA ASN A 9 -0.04 4.49 -12.83
C ASN A 9 -0.33 5.15 -14.18
N ASP A 10 -0.50 6.48 -14.15
CA ASP A 10 -0.75 7.31 -15.33
C ASP A 10 0.53 7.91 -15.95
N GLY A 11 1.70 7.36 -15.61
CA GLY A 11 3.01 7.85 -16.02
C GLY A 11 3.42 9.14 -15.33
N LYS A 12 2.70 9.55 -14.27
CA LYS A 12 2.98 10.73 -13.45
C LYS A 12 3.08 10.34 -11.99
N ASN A 13 2.04 10.59 -11.21
CA ASN A 13 1.97 10.27 -9.78
C ASN A 13 0.57 9.76 -9.44
N PHE A 14 0.07 8.78 -10.21
CA PHE A 14 -1.26 8.19 -10.00
C PHE A 14 -2.39 9.24 -9.96
N THR A 15 -2.25 10.36 -10.67
CA THR A 15 -3.11 11.55 -10.50
C THR A 15 -4.58 11.21 -10.72
N ASN A 16 -4.90 10.40 -11.73
CA ASN A 16 -6.28 9.96 -11.95
C ASN A 16 -6.86 9.19 -10.75
N PHE A 17 -6.07 8.36 -10.10
CA PHE A 17 -6.49 7.63 -8.90
C PHE A 17 -6.65 8.57 -7.70
N GLN A 18 -5.67 9.46 -7.50
CA GLN A 18 -5.68 10.43 -6.40
C GLN A 18 -6.89 11.38 -6.44
N GLU A 19 -7.26 11.84 -7.64
CA GLU A 19 -8.34 12.83 -7.83
C GLU A 19 -9.75 12.22 -7.87
N ARG A 20 -9.87 10.91 -8.19
CA ARG A 20 -11.19 10.26 -8.38
C ARG A 20 -11.64 9.43 -7.19
N PHE A 21 -10.71 8.98 -6.36
CA PHE A 21 -11.02 8.22 -5.16
C PHE A 21 -10.77 9.07 -3.93
N GLN A 22 -11.58 8.90 -2.89
CA GLN A 22 -11.39 9.57 -1.61
C GLN A 22 -11.17 8.53 -0.52
N MET A 23 -9.92 8.37 -0.09
CA MET A 23 -9.54 7.47 0.99
C MET A 23 -9.22 8.25 2.28
N PRO A 24 -9.06 7.58 3.43
CA PRO A 24 -8.68 8.22 4.68
C PRO A 24 -7.37 8.97 4.51
N SER A 25 -7.34 10.18 5.06
CA SER A 25 -6.22 11.11 4.88
C SER A 25 -5.14 10.95 5.96
N ASN A 26 -5.03 9.76 6.57
CA ASN A 26 -4.12 9.50 7.68
C ASN A 26 -2.76 8.91 7.27
N GLY A 27 -2.52 8.75 5.96
CA GLY A 27 -1.21 8.46 5.38
C GLY A 27 -0.55 9.72 4.81
N PHE A 28 -0.21 9.73 3.51
CA PHE A 28 0.45 10.86 2.84
C PHE A 28 -0.49 11.81 2.10
N HIS A 29 -1.79 11.76 2.40
CA HIS A 29 -2.83 12.56 1.73
C HIS A 29 -2.94 12.36 0.21
N ASP A 30 -2.51 11.21 -0.29
CA ASP A 30 -2.43 10.90 -1.72
C ASP A 30 -3.09 9.54 -2.07
N ASN A 31 -3.93 9.02 -1.16
CA ASN A 31 -4.61 7.74 -1.26
C ASN A 31 -3.70 6.50 -1.42
N GLN A 32 -2.37 6.64 -1.38
CA GLN A 32 -1.45 5.53 -1.64
C GLN A 32 -1.28 4.61 -0.43
N PHE A 33 -1.48 5.10 0.77
CA PHE A 33 -1.51 4.26 1.96
C PHE A 33 -2.31 4.95 3.06
N TYR A 34 -2.98 4.14 3.87
CA TYR A 34 -3.88 4.61 4.91
C TYR A 34 -4.34 3.43 5.77
N SER A 35 -4.98 3.74 6.89
CA SER A 35 -5.59 2.73 7.76
C SER A 35 -6.97 3.17 8.24
N PHE A 36 -7.80 2.23 8.64
CA PHE A 36 -9.11 2.50 9.25
C PHE A 36 -9.60 1.33 10.08
N ASP A 37 -10.42 1.62 11.10
CA ASP A 37 -11.08 0.61 11.90
C ASP A 37 -12.48 0.33 11.34
N LEU A 38 -12.82 -0.93 11.11
CA LEU A 38 -14.17 -1.36 10.78
C LEU A 38 -14.53 -2.60 11.60
N GLY A 39 -15.41 -2.42 12.58
CA GLY A 39 -15.73 -3.47 13.56
C GLY A 39 -14.48 -3.88 14.35
N PRO A 40 -14.20 -5.20 14.52
CA PRO A 40 -13.07 -5.69 15.29
C PRO A 40 -11.74 -5.74 14.50
N ILE A 41 -11.68 -5.09 13.34
CA ILE A 41 -10.54 -5.16 12.42
C ILE A 41 -9.95 -3.77 12.20
N HIS A 42 -8.64 -3.67 12.39
CA HIS A 42 -7.82 -2.56 11.92
C HIS A 42 -7.27 -2.91 10.54
N TRP A 43 -7.74 -2.20 9.51
CA TRP A 43 -7.35 -2.42 8.12
C TRP A 43 -6.19 -1.51 7.75
N VAL A 44 -5.19 -2.06 7.06
CA VAL A 44 -4.00 -1.33 6.60
C VAL A 44 -3.89 -1.47 5.08
N ALA A 45 -4.00 -0.36 4.37
CA ALA A 45 -3.81 -0.29 2.92
C ALA A 45 -2.36 0.11 2.62
N LEU A 46 -1.65 -0.70 1.84
CA LEU A 46 -0.24 -0.45 1.49
C LEU A 46 -0.07 -0.30 -0.02
N SER A 47 0.59 0.76 -0.47
CA SER A 47 1.03 0.87 -1.86
C SER A 47 2.23 -0.04 -2.07
N THR A 48 2.02 -1.08 -2.87
CA THR A 48 3.12 -1.86 -3.44
C THR A 48 3.72 -1.18 -4.66
N GLU A 49 3.03 -0.21 -5.24
CA GLU A 49 3.48 0.49 -6.45
C GLU A 49 4.64 1.44 -6.18
N TYR A 50 4.77 1.98 -4.96
CA TYR A 50 5.98 2.71 -4.57
C TYR A 50 7.25 1.86 -4.63
N TYR A 51 7.15 0.54 -4.42
CA TYR A 51 8.27 -0.38 -4.57
C TYR A 51 8.44 -0.79 -6.02
N GLY A 52 7.34 -1.13 -6.71
CA GLY A 52 7.38 -1.54 -8.12
C GLY A 52 7.84 -0.45 -9.09
N TYR A 53 7.69 0.83 -8.71
CA TYR A 53 8.14 1.99 -9.49
C TYR A 53 9.26 2.77 -8.80
N TYR A 54 10.02 2.13 -7.91
CA TYR A 54 11.10 2.75 -7.12
C TYR A 54 12.09 3.55 -7.98
N ASP A 55 12.51 3.01 -9.13
CA ASP A 55 13.47 3.68 -10.03
C ASP A 55 12.95 5.00 -10.60
N THR A 56 11.62 5.15 -10.70
CA THR A 56 10.98 6.36 -11.28
C THR A 56 10.48 7.33 -10.21
N LEU A 57 10.00 6.82 -9.08
CA LEU A 57 9.45 7.63 -7.98
C LEU A 57 10.51 8.01 -6.93
N GLY A 58 11.64 7.31 -6.92
CA GLY A 58 12.70 7.45 -5.94
C GLY A 58 12.35 6.85 -4.57
N LYS A 59 13.25 7.04 -3.62
CA LYS A 59 13.19 6.41 -2.30
C LYS A 59 12.19 7.03 -1.32
N GLU A 60 11.85 8.31 -1.48
CA GLU A 60 11.07 9.07 -0.50
C GLU A 60 9.69 8.46 -0.23
N PRO A 61 8.88 8.07 -1.25
CA PRO A 61 7.58 7.45 -1.01
C PRO A 61 7.66 6.15 -0.19
N VAL A 62 8.68 5.32 -0.45
CA VAL A 62 8.92 4.09 0.31
C VAL A 62 9.23 4.37 1.77
N PHE A 63 10.11 5.34 2.06
CA PHE A 63 10.46 5.69 3.44
C PHE A 63 9.29 6.38 4.17
N ASN A 64 8.51 7.20 3.48
CA ASN A 64 7.31 7.81 4.04
C ASN A 64 6.28 6.75 4.45
N GLN A 65 5.99 5.79 3.57
CA GLN A 65 5.09 4.68 3.90
C GLN A 65 5.65 3.82 5.04
N TYR A 66 6.94 3.51 5.04
CA TYR A 66 7.57 2.73 6.11
C TYR A 66 7.47 3.42 7.49
N ASN A 67 7.81 4.70 7.56
CA ASN A 67 7.75 5.46 8.81
C ASN A 67 6.31 5.59 9.31
N TRP A 68 5.37 5.87 8.40
CA TRP A 68 3.94 5.91 8.72
C TRP A 68 3.45 4.56 9.26
N LEU A 69 3.74 3.46 8.56
CA LEU A 69 3.27 2.13 8.93
C LEU A 69 3.76 1.71 10.32
N LYS A 70 4.99 2.08 10.68
CA LYS A 70 5.52 1.83 12.03
C LYS A 70 4.71 2.50 13.12
N GLU A 71 4.33 3.77 12.93
CA GLU A 71 3.53 4.50 13.92
C GLU A 71 2.08 4.01 13.94
N ASP A 72 1.50 3.73 12.77
CA ASP A 72 0.15 3.16 12.65
C ASP A 72 0.03 1.82 13.40
N LEU A 73 0.94 0.88 13.13
CA LEU A 73 0.94 -0.43 13.80
C LEU A 73 1.24 -0.32 15.31
N LYS A 74 2.07 0.64 15.72
CA LYS A 74 2.31 0.91 17.15
C LYS A 74 1.02 1.32 17.84
N LEU A 75 0.23 2.22 17.23
CA LEU A 75 -1.06 2.65 17.76
C LEU A 75 -2.09 1.51 17.74
N ALA A 76 -2.22 0.78 16.63
CA ALA A 76 -3.11 -0.38 16.51
C ALA A 76 -2.80 -1.43 17.59
N ASN A 77 -1.52 -1.65 17.90
CA ASN A 77 -1.11 -2.62 18.90
C ASN A 77 -1.45 -2.20 20.35
N THR A 78 -1.65 -0.90 20.62
CA THR A 78 -2.19 -0.46 21.92
C THR A 78 -3.70 -0.67 22.04
N ASN A 79 -4.40 -0.84 20.91
CA ASN A 79 -5.87 -0.91 20.83
C ASN A 79 -6.41 -2.32 20.55
N ARG A 80 -5.60 -3.37 20.74
CA ARG A 80 -5.96 -4.77 20.40
C ARG A 80 -7.19 -5.33 21.11
N LYS A 81 -7.62 -4.72 22.22
CA LYS A 81 -8.90 -5.07 22.87
C LYS A 81 -10.11 -4.67 22.03
N LYS A 82 -10.03 -3.56 21.29
CA LYS A 82 -11.11 -3.04 20.43
C LYS A 82 -10.99 -3.61 19.01
N THR A 83 -9.78 -3.63 18.46
CA THR A 83 -9.46 -4.19 17.13
C THR A 83 -8.46 -5.34 17.26
N PRO A 84 -8.93 -6.55 17.66
CA PRO A 84 -8.03 -7.69 17.83
C PRO A 84 -7.33 -8.13 16.53
N TRP A 85 -7.94 -7.86 15.38
CA TRP A 85 -7.40 -8.23 14.07
C TRP A 85 -6.73 -7.03 13.40
N ILE A 86 -5.55 -7.27 12.82
CA ILE A 86 -4.89 -6.35 11.90
C ILE A 86 -4.81 -7.06 10.56
N VAL A 87 -5.36 -6.44 9.51
CA VAL A 87 -5.42 -7.02 8.17
C VAL A 87 -4.83 -6.02 7.19
N ALA A 88 -3.76 -6.44 6.50
CA ALA A 88 -3.18 -5.65 5.42
C ALA A 88 -3.76 -6.09 4.08
N TYR A 89 -3.92 -5.13 3.15
CA TYR A 89 -4.24 -5.41 1.76
C TYR A 89 -3.41 -4.50 0.85
N LEU A 90 -3.08 -5.03 -0.32
CA LEU A 90 -2.12 -4.48 -1.26
C LEU A 90 -2.35 -5.09 -2.65
N HIS A 91 -1.71 -4.55 -3.67
CA HIS A 91 -1.85 -5.02 -5.05
C HIS A 91 -0.87 -6.13 -5.43
N ARG A 92 0.45 -5.91 -5.24
CA ARG A 92 1.50 -6.87 -5.63
C ARG A 92 1.73 -7.93 -4.56
N PRO A 93 1.54 -9.23 -4.84
CA PRO A 93 1.69 -10.27 -3.85
C PRO A 93 3.15 -10.47 -3.42
N PHE A 94 3.40 -10.54 -2.10
CA PHE A 94 4.74 -10.88 -1.57
C PHE A 94 5.09 -12.36 -1.75
N TYR A 95 4.06 -13.22 -1.83
CA TYR A 95 4.21 -14.65 -2.08
C TYR A 95 3.36 -14.99 -3.30
N CYS A 96 4.02 -15.40 -4.38
CA CYS A 96 3.40 -15.68 -5.65
C CYS A 96 3.95 -17.01 -6.20
N SER A 97 3.07 -17.97 -6.47
CA SER A 97 3.44 -19.31 -6.95
C SER A 97 2.85 -19.64 -8.33
N ALA A 98 2.32 -18.65 -9.03
CA ALA A 98 1.78 -18.85 -10.36
C ALA A 98 2.94 -19.07 -11.34
N ALA A 99 2.92 -20.24 -11.99
CA ALA A 99 4.02 -20.70 -12.84
C ALA A 99 3.96 -20.16 -14.29
N HIS A 100 2.85 -19.54 -14.70
CA HIS A 100 2.54 -19.30 -16.11
C HIS A 100 1.88 -17.93 -16.41
N ASN A 101 2.06 -16.93 -15.55
CA ASN A 101 1.62 -15.55 -15.82
C ASN A 101 2.68 -14.53 -15.41
N ASN A 102 2.58 -13.35 -16.02
CA ASN A 102 3.50 -12.23 -15.78
C ASN A 102 3.28 -11.60 -14.40
N ASP A 103 2.22 -12.03 -13.69
CA ASP A 103 1.80 -11.49 -12.39
C ASP A 103 2.85 -11.72 -11.29
N CYS A 104 3.65 -12.79 -11.40
CA CYS A 104 4.74 -13.07 -10.45
C CYS A 104 6.15 -12.75 -10.97
N THR A 105 6.33 -12.62 -12.29
CA THR A 105 7.65 -12.59 -12.94
C THR A 105 7.93 -11.32 -13.74
N GLY A 106 7.03 -10.33 -13.67
CA GLY A 106 7.27 -9.00 -14.26
C GLY A 106 8.47 -8.31 -13.61
N SER A 107 9.22 -7.52 -14.38
CA SER A 107 10.39 -6.77 -13.88
C SER A 107 10.03 -5.77 -12.77
N ASP A 108 8.78 -5.31 -12.74
CA ASP A 108 8.19 -4.45 -11.71
C ASP A 108 7.76 -5.23 -10.45
N ASN A 109 7.92 -6.56 -10.44
CA ASN A 109 7.72 -7.44 -9.28
C ASN A 109 9.04 -7.96 -8.70
N GLU A 110 10.18 -7.57 -9.26
CA GLU A 110 11.48 -7.91 -8.70
C GLU A 110 11.79 -7.01 -7.49
N MET A 111 12.34 -7.61 -6.44
CA MET A 111 12.77 -6.87 -5.26
C MET A 111 13.86 -5.86 -5.65
N VAL A 112 13.70 -4.60 -5.23
CA VAL A 112 14.72 -3.57 -5.38
C VAL A 112 15.98 -4.04 -4.64
N ASN A 113 17.08 -4.27 -5.38
CA ASN A 113 18.38 -4.69 -4.85
C ASN A 113 19.14 -3.54 -4.18
#